data_AF-A0A2P4SIJ6-F1
#
_entry.id   AF-A0A2P4SIJ6-F1
#
_cell.length_a   1.000
_cell.length_b   1.000
_cell.length_c   1.000
_cell.angle_alpha   90.00
_cell.angle_beta   90.00
_cell.angle_gamma   90.00
#
_symmetry.space_group_name_H-M   'P 1'
#
loop_
_entity.id
_entity.type
_entity.pdbx_description
1 polymer ?
#
loop_
_entity_poly.entity_id
_entity_poly.type
_entity_poly.pdbx_seq_one_letter_code
_entity_poly.pdbx_strand_id
1 'polypeptide(L)'
;EGTAMPMGIFRVCLVVITAIVNHPLLFPKENGTVLENTEEIIQKMKEREEILRIEKLRLEQEIEGQEAAQKVLEKAAKVVEDVKEEKVQWDMWTALSMVIFLLIELWRQDFQEGNWQDTGADEDDMAVLGKAFKGVAFPDKAVLANFYEKRILGTTGDMARMREMVEGFADDLLEALRSVCNRDADMEVEDCMGVGSMYENWRVRKPFVCDLIVPFAPPEPYCFRSQIWCSGDSFPPDEQGYGTIKVCRADEDETGCICDKTKLGEDMLCLLHSQGNTTRLSSEMEDLLCFKNTQYLDADQVMKWFQIAVTKAWNKISHKYEFDLSFSLLDSPGALKIKFKSGKSIAFNLTPVVQYENSDVYFISHFPRNCLAADLPSSTHWFLTFAVYERRFIQMISKMLPANACHVSCLQILSFLHGKQCSLTGPSGLTNYHLKTVLLHLLQTRPSQDWAPEKLEARLQDMLKFLEKCLHEKKLYHFFIGNGKVPAELGFPIIFQRAEPLNLFRPFVLHRDVYRKTIDTFHEMLRNTSALISEYMVHIPHVHTNGIQKESV
;
A
#
# COMPACT_ATOMS: atom_id res chain seq x y z
N GLU A 1 6.25 -54.85 10.77
CA GLU A 1 6.60 -53.60 10.08
C GLU A 1 5.71 -52.49 10.59
N GLY A 2 6.28 -51.52 11.28
CA GLY A 2 5.59 -50.35 11.79
C GLY A 2 6.64 -49.27 11.96
N THR A 3 6.75 -48.41 10.95
CA THR A 3 7.70 -47.30 10.89
C THR A 3 7.43 -46.34 12.04
N ALA A 4 8.33 -46.33 13.03
CA ALA A 4 8.35 -45.32 14.08
C ALA A 4 8.57 -43.94 13.44
N MET A 5 7.58 -43.05 13.54
CA MET A 5 7.75 -41.66 13.12
C MET A 5 8.74 -40.97 14.09
N PRO A 6 9.80 -40.32 13.60
CA PRO A 6 10.77 -39.65 14.46
C PRO A 6 10.14 -38.42 15.14
N MET A 7 10.43 -38.29 16.44
CA MET A 7 9.93 -37.29 17.41
C MET A 7 9.95 -35.83 16.93
N GLY A 8 10.75 -35.49 15.90
CA GLY A 8 10.80 -34.16 15.29
C GLY A 8 9.54 -33.80 14.48
N ILE A 9 8.95 -34.74 13.75
CA ILE A 9 7.70 -34.52 13.00
C ILE A 9 6.55 -34.31 13.98
N PHE A 10 6.55 -35.05 15.09
CA PHE A 10 5.53 -34.91 16.13
C PHE A 10 5.56 -33.51 16.76
N ARG A 11 6.75 -32.92 17.00
CA ARG A 11 6.87 -31.55 17.54
C ARG A 11 6.39 -30.49 16.55
N VAL A 12 6.69 -30.62 15.26
CA VAL A 12 6.20 -29.68 14.23
C VAL A 12 4.68 -29.81 14.08
N CYS A 13 4.15 -31.03 14.05
CA CYS A 13 2.70 -31.25 14.03
C CYS A 13 2.01 -30.76 15.30
N LEU A 14 2.62 -30.89 16.48
CA LEU A 14 2.05 -30.37 17.73
C LEU A 14 2.03 -28.85 17.76
N VAL A 15 3.05 -28.16 17.22
CA VAL A 15 3.07 -26.70 17.09
C VAL A 15 2.02 -26.23 16.08
N VAL A 16 1.84 -26.95 14.98
CA VAL A 16 0.79 -26.66 13.99
C VAL A 16 -0.61 -26.91 14.56
N ILE A 17 -0.81 -28.01 15.30
CA ILE A 17 -2.10 -28.34 15.93
C ILE A 17 -2.41 -27.38 17.07
N THR A 18 -1.44 -27.01 17.91
CA THR A 18 -1.65 -26.01 18.97
C THR A 18 -1.86 -24.60 18.41
N ALA A 19 -1.24 -24.24 17.27
CA ALA A 19 -1.53 -22.98 16.57
C ALA A 19 -2.93 -22.96 15.93
N ILE A 20 -3.43 -24.11 15.47
CA ILE A 20 -4.80 -24.24 14.93
C ILE A 20 -5.85 -24.26 16.06
N VAL A 21 -5.56 -24.95 17.18
CA VAL A 21 -6.50 -25.08 18.31
C VAL A 21 -6.55 -23.83 19.19
N ASN A 22 -5.47 -23.05 19.31
CA ASN A 22 -5.46 -21.78 20.04
C ASN A 22 -5.87 -20.55 19.19
N HIS A 23 -6.34 -20.74 17.96
CA HIS A 23 -6.85 -19.64 17.15
C HIS A 23 -8.26 -19.23 17.65
N PRO A 24 -8.52 -17.97 18.05
CA PRO A 24 -9.79 -17.55 18.68
C PRO A 24 -11.03 -17.56 17.78
N LEU A 25 -10.99 -18.20 16.62
CA LEU A 25 -11.99 -18.07 15.55
C LEU A 25 -12.72 -19.38 15.20
N LEU A 26 -12.46 -20.48 15.91
CA LEU A 26 -13.13 -21.78 15.65
C LEU A 26 -14.42 -22.01 16.46
N PHE A 27 -14.92 -21.01 17.19
CA PHE A 27 -16.25 -21.08 17.79
C PHE A 27 -17.22 -20.17 17.02
N PRO A 28 -18.17 -20.73 16.25
CA PRO A 28 -19.28 -19.95 15.74
C PRO A 28 -20.11 -19.45 16.92
N LYS A 29 -20.26 -18.12 17.05
CA LYS A 29 -21.32 -17.53 17.87
C LYS A 29 -22.65 -17.74 17.14
N GLU A 30 -23.31 -18.87 17.39
CA GLU A 30 -24.74 -18.98 17.11
C GLU A 30 -25.51 -18.31 18.26
N ASN A 31 -26.07 -17.14 17.95
CA ASN A 31 -27.17 -16.59 18.72
C ASN A 31 -28.42 -17.43 18.43
N GLY A 32 -28.73 -18.37 19.31
CA GLY A 32 -29.99 -19.10 19.35
C GLY A 32 -30.63 -18.94 20.72
N THR A 33 -31.71 -18.17 20.77
CA THR A 33 -32.61 -18.04 21.93
C THR A 33 -33.28 -19.37 22.24
N VAL A 34 -33.00 -20.02 23.38
CA VAL A 34 -33.95 -20.92 24.07
C VAL A 34 -33.66 -20.94 25.58
N LEU A 35 -34.66 -20.51 26.35
CA LEU A 35 -34.82 -20.75 27.78
C LEU A 35 -35.30 -22.19 27.96
N GLU A 36 -34.50 -23.08 28.56
CA GLU A 36 -34.94 -24.12 29.53
C GLU A 36 -33.77 -25.06 29.90
N ASN A 37 -33.64 -25.32 31.20
CA ASN A 37 -32.84 -26.36 31.87
C ASN A 37 -31.29 -26.24 31.92
N THR A 38 -30.81 -25.25 32.67
CA THR A 38 -29.38 -25.10 33.07
C THR A 38 -28.87 -26.23 33.97
N GLU A 39 -29.73 -26.88 34.76
CA GLU A 39 -29.32 -27.95 35.69
C GLU A 39 -28.83 -29.21 34.96
N GLU A 40 -29.52 -29.62 33.88
CA GLU A 40 -29.18 -30.83 33.12
C GLU A 40 -27.87 -30.69 32.34
N ILE A 41 -27.56 -29.48 31.87
CA ILE A 41 -26.30 -29.18 31.19
C ILE A 41 -25.13 -29.25 32.18
N ILE A 42 -25.30 -28.73 33.38
CA ILE A 42 -24.27 -28.79 34.44
C ILE A 42 -24.03 -30.24 34.86
N GLN A 43 -25.08 -31.05 34.95
CA GLN A 43 -24.96 -32.46 35.32
C GLN A 43 -24.26 -33.29 34.23
N LYS A 44 -24.59 -33.07 32.95
CA LYS A 44 -23.85 -33.69 31.83
C LYS A 44 -22.41 -33.21 31.74
N MET A 45 -22.12 -31.95 32.08
CA MET A 45 -20.74 -31.45 32.15
C MET A 45 -19.94 -32.15 33.25
N LYS A 46 -20.53 -32.39 34.43
CA LYS A 46 -19.88 -33.12 35.52
C LYS A 46 -19.62 -34.59 35.19
N GLU A 47 -20.58 -35.28 34.59
CA GLU A 47 -20.38 -36.66 34.13
C GLU A 47 -19.26 -36.76 33.08
N ARG A 48 -19.21 -35.80 32.14
CA ARG A 48 -18.11 -35.73 31.17
C ARG A 48 -16.76 -35.49 31.82
N GLU A 49 -16.71 -34.65 32.85
CA GLU A 49 -15.48 -34.38 33.58
C GLU A 49 -14.95 -35.62 34.31
N GLU A 50 -15.82 -36.41 34.91
CA GLU A 50 -15.43 -37.68 35.56
C GLU A 50 -14.95 -38.72 34.54
N ILE A 51 -15.64 -38.85 33.41
CA ILE A 51 -15.21 -39.74 32.32
C ILE A 51 -13.82 -39.34 31.82
N LEU A 52 -13.58 -38.04 31.59
CA LEU A 52 -12.29 -37.52 31.15
C LEU A 52 -11.18 -37.75 32.19
N ARG A 53 -11.48 -37.65 33.48
CA ARG A 53 -10.49 -37.93 34.54
C ARG A 53 -10.10 -39.41 34.58
N ILE A 54 -11.07 -40.32 34.40
CA ILE A 54 -10.82 -41.76 34.36
C ILE A 54 -9.98 -42.10 33.11
N GLU A 55 -10.31 -41.51 31.96
CA GLU A 55 -9.57 -41.74 30.72
C GLU A 55 -8.15 -41.17 30.79
N LYS A 56 -7.97 -40.02 31.44
CA LYS A 56 -6.65 -39.45 31.70
C LYS A 56 -5.78 -40.39 32.57
N LEU A 57 -6.33 -40.93 33.65
CA LEU A 57 -5.61 -41.87 34.51
C LEU A 57 -5.25 -43.16 33.77
N ARG A 58 -6.13 -43.64 32.88
CA ARG A 58 -5.86 -44.80 32.03
C ARG A 58 -4.70 -44.53 31.07
N LEU A 59 -4.68 -43.36 30.43
CA LEU A 59 -3.61 -42.95 29.52
C LEU A 59 -2.28 -42.74 30.28
N GLU A 60 -2.30 -42.18 31.48
CA GLU A 60 -1.10 -42.05 32.31
C GLU A 60 -0.51 -43.43 32.67
N GLN A 61 -1.34 -44.42 33.02
CA GLN A 61 -0.88 -45.80 33.22
C GLN A 61 -0.34 -46.45 31.95
N GLU A 62 -0.93 -46.16 30.79
CA GLU A 62 -0.48 -46.71 29.51
C GLU A 62 0.86 -46.10 29.07
N ILE A 63 1.07 -44.81 29.36
CA ILE A 63 2.35 -44.11 29.17
C ILE A 63 3.43 -44.65 30.10
N GLU A 64 3.13 -44.81 31.40
CA GLU A 64 4.10 -45.40 32.35
C GLU A 64 4.47 -46.84 31.97
N GLY A 65 3.49 -47.62 31.48
CA GLY A 65 3.71 -48.96 30.93
C GLY A 65 4.59 -48.95 29.68
N GLN A 66 4.36 -48.00 28.76
CA GLN A 66 5.18 -47.81 27.57
C GLN A 66 6.60 -47.32 27.90
N GLU A 67 6.76 -46.41 28.86
CA GLU A 67 8.08 -45.96 29.32
C GLU A 67 8.86 -47.10 30.00
N ALA A 68 8.19 -47.95 30.78
CA ALA A 68 8.83 -49.13 31.37
C ALA A 68 9.25 -50.14 30.29
N ALA A 69 8.39 -50.39 29.29
CA ALA A 69 8.71 -51.25 28.16
C ALA A 69 9.84 -50.67 27.30
N GLN A 70 9.86 -49.34 27.11
CA GLN A 70 10.90 -48.64 26.37
C GLN A 70 12.23 -48.65 27.13
N LYS A 71 12.25 -48.52 28.47
CA LYS A 71 13.46 -48.68 29.29
C LYS A 71 14.02 -50.11 29.26
N VAL A 72 13.16 -51.12 29.12
CA VAL A 72 13.59 -52.52 28.92
C VAL A 72 14.14 -52.73 27.52
N LEU A 73 13.51 -52.14 26.49
CA LEU A 73 13.96 -52.18 25.10
C LEU A 73 15.27 -51.42 24.90
N GLU A 74 15.45 -50.28 25.58
CA GLU A 74 16.65 -49.44 25.52
C GLU A 74 17.83 -50.10 26.25
N LYS A 75 17.58 -50.84 27.34
CA LYS A 75 18.59 -51.72 27.96
C LYS A 75 18.99 -52.91 27.07
N ALA A 76 18.07 -53.41 26.25
CA ALA A 76 18.35 -54.47 25.27
C ALA A 76 19.08 -53.93 24.02
N ALA A 77 18.76 -52.71 23.58
CA ALA A 77 19.40 -52.04 22.45
C ALA A 77 20.81 -51.53 22.77
N LYS A 78 21.12 -51.23 24.04
CA LYS A 78 22.47 -50.79 24.47
C LYS A 78 23.58 -51.85 24.37
N VAL A 79 23.25 -53.08 23.97
CA VAL A 79 24.21 -54.19 23.80
C VAL A 79 24.59 -54.40 22.33
N VAL A 80 23.91 -53.78 21.37
CA VAL A 80 24.16 -53.99 19.94
C VAL A 80 24.21 -52.64 19.22
N GLU A 81 25.38 -52.33 18.67
CA GLU A 81 25.65 -51.26 17.70
C GLU A 81 25.70 -49.82 18.23
N ASP A 82 26.76 -49.57 18.99
CA ASP A 82 27.38 -48.25 19.05
C ASP A 82 28.25 -48.03 17.79
N VAL A 83 28.26 -46.78 17.30
CA VAL A 83 29.20 -46.19 16.31
C VAL A 83 29.01 -46.55 14.81
N LYS A 84 27.97 -45.98 14.16
CA LYS A 84 28.15 -45.39 12.80
C LYS A 84 27.00 -44.53 12.24
N GLU A 85 25.77 -44.62 12.73
CA GLU A 85 24.63 -43.98 12.05
C GLU A 85 24.36 -42.51 12.41
N GLU A 86 24.79 -42.01 13.58
CA GLU A 86 24.48 -40.62 13.99
C GLU A 86 25.20 -39.53 13.18
N LYS A 87 26.38 -39.80 12.63
CA LYS A 87 27.18 -38.78 11.92
C LYS A 87 26.69 -38.51 10.50
N VAL A 88 26.11 -39.52 9.83
CA VAL A 88 25.61 -39.39 8.45
C VAL A 88 24.25 -38.70 8.41
N GLN A 89 23.43 -38.88 9.44
CA GLN A 89 22.09 -38.29 9.50
C GLN A 89 22.14 -36.77 9.70
N TRP A 90 23.05 -36.26 10.53
CA TRP A 90 23.24 -34.81 10.73
C TRP A 90 23.74 -34.10 9.46
N ASP A 91 24.73 -34.66 8.77
CA ASP A 91 25.27 -34.08 7.53
C ASP A 91 24.21 -34.03 6.41
N MET A 92 23.33 -35.02 6.32
CA MET A 92 22.24 -35.03 5.34
C MET A 92 21.19 -33.96 5.60
N TRP A 93 20.81 -33.70 6.85
CA TRP A 93 19.85 -32.64 7.19
C TRP A 93 20.44 -31.25 7.02
N THR A 94 21.72 -31.05 7.39
CA THR A 94 22.42 -29.79 7.14
C THR A 94 22.62 -29.55 5.65
N ALA A 95 22.94 -30.59 4.87
CA ALA A 95 22.99 -30.51 3.41
C ALA A 95 21.60 -30.21 2.82
N LEU A 96 20.53 -30.84 3.32
CA LEU A 96 19.17 -30.56 2.86
C LEU A 96 18.75 -29.12 3.19
N SER A 97 19.09 -28.61 4.38
CA SER A 97 18.81 -27.21 4.73
C SER A 97 19.64 -26.24 3.90
N MET A 98 20.90 -26.56 3.59
CA MET A 98 21.76 -25.77 2.70
C MET A 98 21.25 -25.81 1.26
N VAL A 99 20.75 -26.95 0.78
CA VAL A 99 20.13 -27.08 -0.54
C VAL A 99 18.81 -26.32 -0.60
N ILE A 100 17.98 -26.37 0.45
CA ILE A 100 16.75 -25.56 0.53
C ILE A 100 17.11 -24.07 0.59
N PHE A 101 18.13 -23.68 1.34
CA PHE A 101 18.59 -22.29 1.42
C PHE A 101 19.17 -21.83 0.08
N LEU A 102 19.98 -22.65 -0.59
CA LEU A 102 20.51 -22.39 -1.93
C LEU A 102 19.41 -22.36 -2.98
N LEU A 103 18.35 -23.18 -2.84
CA LEU A 103 17.16 -23.07 -3.68
C LEU A 103 16.43 -21.76 -3.39
N ILE A 104 16.22 -21.37 -2.13
CA ILE A 104 15.60 -20.07 -1.82
C ILE A 104 16.45 -18.91 -2.37
N GLU A 105 17.77 -18.97 -2.27
CA GLU A 105 18.72 -17.98 -2.76
C GLU A 105 18.84 -17.96 -4.29
N LEU A 106 18.85 -19.13 -4.95
CA LEU A 106 18.78 -19.24 -6.41
C LEU A 106 17.45 -18.76 -6.94
N TRP A 107 16.34 -19.08 -6.27
CA TRP A 107 15.03 -18.53 -6.60
C TRP A 107 15.02 -17.02 -6.35
N ARG A 108 15.71 -16.50 -5.32
CA ARG A 108 15.86 -15.07 -5.07
C ARG A 108 16.72 -14.37 -6.14
N GLN A 109 17.81 -15.01 -6.58
CA GLN A 109 18.72 -14.48 -7.62
C GLN A 109 18.13 -14.59 -9.03
N ASP A 110 17.46 -15.69 -9.39
CA ASP A 110 16.69 -15.82 -10.63
C ASP A 110 15.54 -14.79 -10.68
N PHE A 111 15.00 -14.39 -9.51
CA PHE A 111 14.09 -13.24 -9.40
C PHE A 111 14.77 -11.89 -9.63
N GLN A 112 16.05 -11.72 -9.27
CA GLN A 112 16.80 -10.47 -9.46
C GLN A 112 17.32 -10.29 -10.90
N GLU A 113 17.73 -11.36 -11.57
CA GLU A 113 18.32 -11.30 -12.92
C GLU A 113 17.33 -11.70 -14.04
N GLY A 114 16.23 -12.42 -13.74
CA GLY A 114 15.50 -13.17 -14.76
C GLY A 114 14.00 -12.89 -14.98
N ASN A 115 13.27 -12.11 -14.17
CA ASN A 115 11.81 -12.00 -14.36
C ASN A 115 11.21 -10.64 -14.02
N TRP A 116 11.69 -9.59 -14.70
CA TRP A 116 11.02 -8.29 -14.69
C TRP A 116 9.71 -8.36 -15.48
N GLN A 117 8.64 -8.88 -14.83
CA GLN A 117 7.29 -9.08 -15.37
C GLN A 117 7.28 -9.30 -16.89
N ASP A 118 7.95 -10.38 -17.30
CA ASP A 118 8.19 -10.61 -18.72
C ASP A 118 6.85 -10.86 -19.41
N THR A 119 6.42 -9.90 -20.22
CA THR A 119 5.19 -10.01 -21.02
C THR A 119 5.50 -10.59 -22.40
N GLY A 120 6.78 -10.79 -22.73
CA GLY A 120 7.25 -11.13 -24.08
C GLY A 120 7.45 -12.61 -24.36
N ALA A 121 7.62 -13.46 -23.33
CA ALA A 121 7.98 -14.87 -23.53
C ALA A 121 6.82 -15.88 -23.38
N ASP A 122 5.70 -15.49 -22.79
CA ASP A 122 4.63 -16.43 -22.38
C ASP A 122 3.32 -16.25 -23.18
N GLU A 123 3.37 -16.26 -24.52
CA GLU A 123 2.12 -16.36 -25.29
C GLU A 123 1.34 -17.67 -24.95
N ASP A 124 2.05 -18.71 -24.52
CA ASP A 124 1.49 -20.03 -24.15
C ASP A 124 0.82 -20.06 -22.77
N ASP A 125 1.38 -19.42 -21.71
CA ASP A 125 0.71 -19.35 -20.40
C ASP A 125 -0.48 -18.37 -20.40
N MET A 126 -0.42 -17.31 -21.23
CA MET A 126 -1.54 -16.40 -21.46
C MET A 126 -2.72 -17.10 -22.18
N ALA A 127 -2.46 -18.19 -22.92
CA ALA A 127 -3.50 -19.00 -23.54
C ALA A 127 -4.28 -19.86 -22.51
N VAL A 128 -3.65 -20.23 -21.39
CA VAL A 128 -4.27 -20.99 -20.29
C VAL A 128 -5.17 -20.10 -19.42
N LEU A 129 -4.72 -18.86 -19.14
CA LEU A 129 -5.48 -17.85 -18.40
C LEU A 129 -6.68 -17.30 -19.18
N GLY A 130 -6.64 -17.32 -20.52
CA GLY A 130 -7.75 -16.89 -21.38
C GLY A 130 -9.07 -17.67 -21.24
N LYS A 131 -9.18 -18.68 -20.37
CA LYS A 131 -10.44 -19.40 -20.11
C LYS A 131 -11.54 -18.50 -19.53
N ALA A 132 -11.21 -17.48 -18.72
CA ALA A 132 -12.20 -16.53 -18.23
C ALA A 132 -12.73 -15.61 -19.36
N PHE A 133 -11.91 -15.34 -20.37
CA PHE A 133 -12.30 -14.59 -21.57
C PHE A 133 -13.06 -15.43 -22.60
N LYS A 134 -12.97 -16.77 -22.55
CA LYS A 134 -13.73 -17.66 -23.43
C LYS A 134 -15.22 -17.57 -23.11
N GLY A 135 -15.96 -16.82 -23.94
CA GLY A 135 -17.40 -16.63 -23.83
C GLY A 135 -17.84 -15.27 -23.27
N VAL A 136 -16.90 -14.39 -22.91
CA VAL A 136 -17.21 -13.00 -22.56
C VAL A 136 -17.31 -12.19 -23.84
N ALA A 137 -18.50 -11.66 -24.15
CA ALA A 137 -18.68 -10.70 -25.22
C ALA A 137 -17.96 -9.40 -24.82
N PHE A 138 -16.83 -9.11 -25.47
CA PHE A 138 -16.13 -7.85 -25.28
C PHE A 138 -16.69 -6.83 -26.28
N PRO A 139 -16.99 -5.59 -25.86
CA PRO A 139 -17.54 -4.60 -26.78
C PRO A 139 -16.52 -4.22 -27.86
N ASP A 140 -17.01 -4.14 -29.10
CA ASP A 140 -16.20 -3.76 -30.27
C ASP A 140 -15.55 -2.39 -30.10
N LYS A 141 -14.41 -2.19 -30.76
CA LYS A 141 -13.71 -0.89 -30.88
C LYS A 141 -14.63 0.33 -31.06
N ALA A 142 -15.63 0.25 -31.94
CA ALA A 142 -16.53 1.36 -32.21
C ALA A 142 -17.43 1.72 -31.00
N VAL A 143 -17.88 0.71 -30.26
CA VAL A 143 -18.68 0.87 -29.04
C VAL A 143 -17.83 1.50 -27.95
N LEU A 144 -16.59 1.02 -27.77
CA LEU A 144 -15.63 1.56 -26.80
C LEU A 144 -15.26 3.02 -27.09
N ALA A 145 -14.98 3.36 -28.36
CA ALA A 145 -14.65 4.72 -28.76
C ALA A 145 -15.82 5.68 -28.51
N ASN A 146 -17.04 5.28 -28.85
CA ASN A 146 -18.26 6.08 -28.64
C ASN A 146 -18.57 6.25 -27.14
N PHE A 147 -18.39 5.19 -26.34
CA PHE A 147 -18.52 5.26 -24.89
C PHE A 147 -17.51 6.24 -24.29
N TYR A 148 -16.25 6.15 -24.72
CA TYR A 148 -15.18 7.05 -24.28
C TYR A 148 -15.50 8.51 -24.58
N GLU A 149 -15.88 8.83 -25.82
CA GLU A 149 -16.21 10.19 -26.24
C GLU A 149 -17.37 10.77 -25.43
N LYS A 150 -18.45 9.99 -25.24
CA LYS A 150 -19.68 10.48 -24.60
C LYS A 150 -19.63 10.54 -23.08
N ARG A 151 -18.91 9.63 -22.42
CA ARG A 151 -18.91 9.50 -20.95
C ARG A 151 -17.64 9.99 -20.28
N ILE A 152 -16.52 10.00 -21.00
CA ILE A 152 -15.20 10.29 -20.43
C ILE A 152 -14.67 11.61 -20.98
N LEU A 153 -14.64 11.79 -22.31
CA LEU A 153 -14.04 12.98 -22.94
C LEU A 153 -14.75 14.29 -22.57
N GLY A 154 -16.09 14.26 -22.47
CA GLY A 154 -16.91 15.43 -22.12
C GLY A 154 -16.62 16.04 -20.74
N THR A 155 -15.83 15.38 -19.89
CA THR A 155 -15.48 15.88 -18.55
C THR A 155 -14.09 16.55 -18.47
N THR A 156 -13.29 16.48 -19.53
CA THR A 156 -11.88 16.92 -19.50
C THR A 156 -11.68 18.44 -19.40
N GLY A 157 -12.52 19.23 -20.10
CA GLY A 157 -12.48 20.70 -20.01
C GLY A 157 -12.84 21.24 -18.62
N ASP A 158 -13.82 20.61 -17.96
CA ASP A 158 -14.19 20.94 -16.59
C ASP A 158 -13.08 20.58 -15.59
N MET A 159 -12.37 19.46 -15.81
CA MET A 159 -11.23 19.07 -14.99
C MET A 159 -10.08 20.06 -15.09
N ALA A 160 -9.76 20.58 -16.28
CA ALA A 160 -8.68 21.55 -16.45
C ALA A 160 -8.95 22.87 -15.70
N ARG A 161 -10.16 23.42 -15.85
CA ARG A 161 -10.58 24.64 -15.12
C ARG A 161 -10.58 24.43 -13.60
N MET A 162 -11.02 23.25 -13.15
CA MET A 162 -11.00 22.91 -11.73
C MET A 162 -9.58 22.83 -11.19
N ARG A 163 -8.63 22.24 -11.92
CA ARG A 163 -7.22 22.19 -11.51
C ARG A 163 -6.62 23.58 -11.39
N GLU A 164 -6.75 24.41 -12.42
CA GLU A 164 -6.20 25.77 -12.44
C GLU A 164 -6.74 26.60 -11.26
N MET A 165 -8.05 26.51 -11.00
CA MET A 165 -8.67 27.20 -9.87
C MET A 165 -8.18 26.67 -8.51
N VAL A 166 -8.01 25.35 -8.36
CA VAL A 166 -7.54 24.74 -7.10
C VAL A 166 -6.05 25.02 -6.87
N GLU A 167 -5.21 24.96 -7.91
CA GLU A 167 -3.79 25.31 -7.85
C GLU A 167 -3.61 26.77 -7.45
N GLY A 168 -4.27 27.71 -8.13
CA GLY A 168 -4.18 29.13 -7.78
C GLY A 168 -4.66 29.43 -6.36
N PHE A 169 -5.75 28.78 -5.92
CA PHE A 169 -6.21 28.90 -4.53
C PHE A 169 -5.23 28.29 -3.51
N ALA A 170 -4.64 27.13 -3.83
CA ALA A 170 -3.67 26.49 -2.95
C ALA A 170 -2.40 27.34 -2.83
N ASP A 171 -1.94 27.95 -3.91
CA ASP A 171 -0.78 28.86 -3.92
C ASP A 171 -1.05 30.09 -3.04
N ASP A 172 -2.20 30.75 -3.21
CA ASP A 172 -2.60 31.89 -2.38
C ASP A 172 -2.71 31.51 -0.88
N LEU A 173 -3.19 30.30 -0.59
CA LEU A 173 -3.33 29.77 0.77
C LEU A 173 -1.96 29.45 1.40
N LEU A 174 -1.03 28.88 0.64
CA LEU A 174 0.32 28.58 1.09
C LEU A 174 1.16 29.84 1.26
N GLU A 175 1.00 30.84 0.38
CA GLU A 175 1.62 32.16 0.55
C GLU A 175 1.12 32.82 1.85
N ALA A 176 -0.19 32.76 2.10
CA ALA A 176 -0.75 33.25 3.35
C ALA A 176 -0.21 32.50 4.57
N LEU A 177 -0.03 31.18 4.48
CA LEU A 177 0.54 30.35 5.54
C LEU A 177 1.98 30.79 5.85
N ARG A 178 2.84 30.91 4.83
CA ARG A 178 4.24 31.37 4.99
C ARG A 178 4.32 32.76 5.63
N SER A 179 3.36 33.63 5.35
CA SER A 179 3.31 34.98 5.92
C SER A 179 2.84 35.04 7.38
N VAL A 180 2.34 33.94 7.94
CA VAL A 180 1.88 33.83 9.34
C VAL A 180 2.91 33.10 10.20
N CYS A 181 3.71 32.22 9.60
CA CYS A 181 4.76 31.46 10.28
C CYS A 181 5.96 32.35 10.65
N ASN A 182 6.55 32.10 11.81
CA ASN A 182 7.84 32.63 12.20
C ASN A 182 8.96 31.78 11.59
N ARG A 183 9.79 32.37 10.73
CA ARG A 183 10.85 31.65 9.98
C ARG A 183 11.86 30.93 10.89
N ASP A 184 12.08 31.45 12.09
CA ASP A 184 13.11 30.92 12.99
C ASP A 184 12.59 29.81 13.93
N ALA A 185 11.27 29.59 13.99
CA ALA A 185 10.64 28.73 15.00
C ALA A 185 9.59 27.76 14.46
N ASP A 186 8.91 28.12 13.37
CA ASP A 186 7.88 27.27 12.76
C ASP A 186 8.47 26.46 11.60
N MET A 187 7.81 25.34 11.26
CA MET A 187 8.16 24.56 10.07
C MET A 187 7.99 25.40 8.80
N GLU A 188 8.96 25.31 7.90
CA GLU A 188 8.94 25.99 6.61
C GLU A 188 8.18 25.14 5.58
N VAL A 189 7.25 25.76 4.86
CA VAL A 189 6.37 25.07 3.90
C VAL A 189 6.73 25.50 2.48
N GLU A 190 6.96 24.54 1.60
CA GLU A 190 7.30 24.75 0.19
C GLU A 190 6.05 24.79 -0.71
N ASP A 191 6.25 24.97 -2.01
CA ASP A 191 5.17 25.02 -2.99
C ASP A 191 4.50 23.66 -3.17
N CYS A 192 3.20 23.68 -3.47
CA CYS A 192 2.48 22.44 -3.66
C CYS A 192 2.74 21.81 -5.03
N MET A 193 2.61 20.49 -5.10
CA MET A 193 2.67 19.73 -6.34
C MET A 193 1.41 18.93 -6.55
N GLY A 194 0.79 19.11 -7.72
CA GLY A 194 -0.34 18.29 -8.15
C GLY A 194 0.05 16.86 -8.51
N VAL A 195 -0.55 15.89 -7.85
CA VAL A 195 -0.26 14.46 -8.05
C VAL A 195 -1.53 13.63 -8.27
N GLY A 196 -1.36 12.44 -8.86
CA GLY A 196 -2.44 11.46 -9.00
C GLY A 196 -3.43 11.76 -10.13
N SER A 197 -4.62 11.18 -9.99
CA SER A 197 -5.55 10.93 -11.11
C SER A 197 -6.02 12.17 -11.88
N MET A 198 -6.16 13.32 -11.21
CA MET A 198 -6.57 14.57 -11.86
C MET A 198 -5.46 15.17 -12.73
N TYR A 199 -4.20 15.09 -12.27
CA TYR A 199 -3.03 15.65 -12.93
C TYR A 199 -2.47 14.72 -14.02
N GLU A 200 -2.76 13.43 -13.92
CA GLU A 200 -2.44 12.40 -14.91
C GLU A 200 -3.59 12.19 -15.93
N ASN A 201 -4.66 12.99 -15.85
CA ASN A 201 -5.80 13.03 -16.77
C ASN A 201 -6.59 11.72 -16.92
N TRP A 202 -6.52 10.78 -15.96
CA TRP A 202 -7.29 9.53 -16.01
C TRP A 202 -8.45 9.44 -15.01
N ARG A 203 -8.76 10.52 -14.27
CA ARG A 203 -9.92 10.54 -13.38
C ARG A 203 -11.23 10.49 -14.19
N VAL A 204 -12.11 9.53 -13.88
CA VAL A 204 -13.41 9.36 -14.57
C VAL A 204 -14.61 9.59 -13.66
N ARG A 205 -14.53 9.21 -12.38
CA ARG A 205 -15.67 9.28 -11.46
C ARG A 205 -15.68 10.58 -10.66
N LYS A 206 -16.87 11.18 -10.57
CA LYS A 206 -17.19 12.29 -9.66
C LYS A 206 -17.37 11.75 -8.22
N PRO A 207 -17.03 12.54 -7.18
CA PRO A 207 -16.46 13.88 -7.27
C PRO A 207 -15.01 13.86 -7.76
N PHE A 208 -14.67 14.90 -8.54
CA PHE A 208 -13.28 15.21 -8.88
C PHE A 208 -12.62 15.77 -7.63
N VAL A 209 -11.49 15.19 -7.26
CA VAL A 209 -10.71 15.58 -6.09
C VAL A 209 -9.29 15.81 -6.58
N CYS A 210 -8.77 17.03 -6.39
CA CYS A 210 -7.38 17.35 -6.71
C CYS A 210 -6.51 16.95 -5.53
N ASP A 211 -5.48 16.15 -5.76
CA ASP A 211 -4.55 15.73 -4.72
C ASP A 211 -3.27 16.58 -4.86
N LEU A 212 -2.98 17.38 -3.85
CA LEU A 212 -1.80 18.25 -3.76
C LEU A 212 -0.92 17.78 -2.59
N ILE A 213 0.36 17.59 -2.85
CA ILE A 213 1.36 17.37 -1.79
C ILE A 213 2.11 18.67 -1.51
N VAL A 214 2.46 18.92 -0.26
CA VAL A 214 3.13 20.14 0.20
C VAL A 214 4.37 19.76 0.99
N PRO A 215 5.58 19.88 0.43
CA PRO A 215 6.80 19.64 1.17
C PRO A 215 6.95 20.62 2.33
N PHE A 216 7.50 20.15 3.44
CA PHE A 216 7.90 21.01 4.55
C PHE A 216 9.23 20.58 5.15
N ALA A 217 9.91 21.54 5.77
CA ALA A 217 11.21 21.39 6.41
C ALA A 217 11.17 21.95 7.84
N PRO A 218 12.01 21.43 8.75
CA PRO A 218 12.10 21.99 10.09
C PRO A 218 12.91 23.31 10.07
N PRO A 219 12.71 24.19 11.07
CA PRO A 219 13.50 25.41 11.18
C PRO A 219 14.98 25.11 11.49
N GLU A 220 15.88 26.01 11.08
CA GLU A 220 17.30 25.92 11.42
C GLU A 220 17.50 25.92 12.96
N PRO A 221 18.42 25.11 13.52
CA PRO A 221 19.43 24.27 12.87
C PRO A 221 19.01 22.80 12.70
N TYR A 222 17.71 22.48 12.71
CA TYR A 222 17.22 21.11 12.62
C TYR A 222 17.15 20.62 11.17
N CYS A 223 17.22 19.30 10.98
CA CYS A 223 17.04 18.65 9.69
C CYS A 223 16.30 17.31 9.83
N PHE A 224 15.64 16.89 8.75
CA PHE A 224 15.00 15.58 8.67
C PHE A 224 15.96 14.53 8.12
N ARG A 225 16.18 13.48 8.90
CA ARG A 225 16.90 12.28 8.46
C ARG A 225 15.92 11.14 8.29
N SER A 226 15.87 10.60 7.08
CA SER A 226 14.98 9.50 6.76
C SER A 226 15.67 8.15 6.98
N GLN A 227 14.90 7.19 7.48
CA GLN A 227 15.30 5.79 7.58
C GLN A 227 14.26 4.96 6.82
N ILE A 228 14.72 4.14 5.88
CA ILE A 228 13.86 3.35 4.99
C ILE A 228 14.21 1.87 5.08
N TRP A 229 13.26 1.02 4.72
CA TRP A 229 13.42 -0.44 4.82
C TRP A 229 14.56 -1.03 3.98
N CYS A 230 15.01 -0.29 2.95
CA CYS A 230 16.09 -0.72 2.06
C CYS A 230 17.50 -0.33 2.54
N SER A 231 17.63 0.34 3.69
CA SER A 231 18.93 0.84 4.19
C SER A 231 19.78 -0.21 4.94
N GLY A 232 19.33 -1.46 5.04
CA GLY A 232 20.12 -2.58 5.58
C GLY A 232 19.80 -2.98 7.03
N ASP A 233 18.90 -2.28 7.72
CA ASP A 233 18.39 -2.70 9.02
C ASP A 233 17.31 -3.79 8.86
N SER A 234 17.14 -4.64 9.86
CA SER A 234 16.14 -5.73 9.82
C SER A 234 14.72 -5.16 9.96
N PHE A 235 14.11 -4.77 8.85
CA PHE A 235 12.72 -4.33 8.81
C PHE A 235 11.76 -5.53 8.76
N PRO A 236 10.65 -5.51 9.52
CA PRO A 236 9.60 -6.49 9.39
C PRO A 236 9.11 -6.57 7.93
N PRO A 237 8.88 -7.78 7.40
CA PRO A 237 8.34 -7.96 6.05
C PRO A 237 7.01 -7.24 5.78
N ASP A 238 6.30 -6.86 6.84
CA ASP A 238 4.97 -6.26 6.82
C ASP A 238 5.02 -4.73 6.75
N GLU A 239 6.23 -4.15 6.90
CA GLU A 239 6.51 -2.71 6.90
C GLU A 239 7.24 -2.25 5.62
N GLN A 240 7.35 -3.11 4.60
CA GLN A 240 7.89 -2.72 3.31
C GLN A 240 7.03 -1.62 2.67
N GLY A 241 7.65 -0.52 2.24
CA GLY A 241 6.93 0.68 1.78
C GLY A 241 6.85 1.81 2.82
N TYR A 242 7.21 1.53 4.07
CA TYR A 242 7.22 2.52 5.16
C TYR A 242 8.64 2.91 5.57
N GLY A 243 8.81 4.14 6.05
CA GLY A 243 10.03 4.56 6.73
C GLY A 243 9.73 5.47 7.90
N THR A 244 10.77 5.80 8.65
CA THR A 244 10.69 6.70 9.79
C THR A 244 11.51 7.95 9.52
N ILE A 245 11.11 9.06 10.14
CA ILE A 245 11.78 10.35 9.98
C ILE A 245 12.29 10.76 11.35
N LYS A 246 13.60 10.94 11.45
CA LYS A 246 14.28 11.40 12.65
C LYS A 246 14.65 12.86 12.50
N VAL A 247 14.25 13.69 13.45
CA VAL A 247 14.67 15.09 13.57
C VAL A 247 16.03 15.12 14.27
N CYS A 248 17.04 15.63 13.56
CA CYS A 248 18.40 15.76 14.07
C CYS A 248 18.83 17.23 14.00
N ARG A 249 19.86 17.63 14.74
CA ARG A 249 20.52 18.92 14.48
C ARG A 249 21.52 18.74 13.34
N ALA A 250 21.64 19.73 12.46
CA ALA A 250 22.60 19.71 11.34
C ALA A 250 24.05 19.49 11.84
N ASP A 251 24.39 20.04 13.01
CA ASP A 251 25.71 19.92 13.64
C ASP A 251 26.04 18.52 14.18
N GLU A 252 25.05 17.62 14.33
CA GLU A 252 25.30 16.25 14.80
C GLU A 252 25.95 15.35 13.72
N ASP A 253 25.96 15.78 12.45
CA ASP A 253 26.49 15.01 11.32
C ASP A 253 27.92 15.38 10.89
N GLU A 254 28.40 16.59 11.19
CA GLU A 254 29.78 16.95 10.89
C GLU A 254 30.70 16.64 12.07
N THR A 255 31.21 15.40 12.04
CA THR A 255 32.23 14.86 12.94
C THR A 255 31.75 14.56 14.37
N GLY A 256 31.58 13.27 14.67
CA GLY A 256 31.86 12.81 16.02
C GLY A 256 33.25 13.34 16.39
N CYS A 257 33.30 14.31 17.31
CA CYS A 257 34.53 15.01 17.63
C CYS A 257 35.61 13.98 17.99
N ILE A 258 36.80 14.18 17.45
CA ILE A 258 37.96 13.31 17.68
C ILE A 258 38.29 13.21 19.19
N CYS A 259 37.78 14.13 20.01
CA CYS A 259 37.84 14.11 21.46
C CYS A 259 37.26 12.85 22.12
N ASP A 260 36.30 12.13 21.52
CA ASP A 260 35.82 10.85 22.07
C ASP A 260 36.74 9.65 21.78
N LYS A 261 37.59 9.74 20.75
CA LYS A 261 38.45 8.62 20.30
C LYS A 261 39.83 8.61 20.97
N THR A 262 40.26 9.75 21.48
CA THR A 262 41.45 9.87 22.33
C THR A 262 40.99 10.26 23.71
N LYS A 263 41.14 9.37 24.70
CA LYS A 263 40.99 9.70 26.13
C LYS A 263 42.02 10.78 26.52
N LEU A 264 41.77 12.03 26.14
CA LEU A 264 42.35 13.17 26.81
C LEU A 264 41.72 13.19 28.21
N GLY A 265 42.57 13.34 29.23
CA GLY A 265 42.19 13.16 30.63
C GLY A 265 40.93 13.93 31.01
N GLU A 266 40.25 13.42 32.04
CA GLU A 266 38.90 13.80 32.52
C GLU A 266 38.71 15.30 32.84
N ASP A 267 39.73 16.14 32.72
CA ASP A 267 39.73 17.57 33.07
C ASP A 267 39.86 18.54 31.86
N MET A 268 39.84 18.06 30.61
CA MET A 268 39.79 18.95 29.43
C MET A 268 38.42 18.91 28.73
N LEU A 269 37.56 19.87 29.09
CA LEU A 269 36.29 20.13 28.42
C LEU A 269 36.54 20.62 26.99
N CYS A 270 35.98 19.95 26.00
CA CYS A 270 35.94 20.48 24.64
C CYS A 270 35.01 21.70 24.63
N LEU A 271 35.55 22.90 24.36
CA LEU A 271 34.75 24.13 24.30
C LEU A 271 33.66 24.10 23.22
N LEU A 272 33.67 23.09 22.34
CA LEU A 272 32.66 22.83 21.31
C LEU A 272 31.59 21.81 21.78
N HIS A 273 31.88 20.95 22.76
CA HIS A 273 30.95 19.97 23.31
C HIS A 273 30.86 20.06 24.83
N SER A 274 29.80 20.72 25.32
CA SER A 274 29.39 20.63 26.72
C SER A 274 28.74 19.26 26.95
N GLN A 275 29.39 18.42 27.77
CA GLN A 275 28.89 17.12 28.21
C GLN A 275 27.71 17.28 29.19
N GLY A 276 26.63 17.94 28.76
CA GLY A 276 25.56 18.38 29.65
C GLY A 276 24.22 18.74 29.02
N ASN A 277 23.91 18.32 27.79
CA ASN A 277 22.63 18.64 27.14
C ASN A 277 21.72 17.45 26.82
N THR A 278 21.79 16.35 27.58
CA THR A 278 20.78 15.28 27.49
C THR A 278 19.52 15.56 28.33
N THR A 279 19.37 16.74 28.95
CA THR A 279 18.34 16.95 30.01
C THR A 279 17.42 18.18 29.84
N ARG A 280 17.24 18.74 28.63
CA ARG A 280 16.22 19.79 28.38
C ARG A 280 15.36 19.58 27.11
N LEU A 281 15.20 18.34 26.66
CA LEU A 281 14.62 18.04 25.35
C LEU A 281 13.08 17.98 25.30
N SER A 282 12.37 17.94 26.44
CA SER A 282 10.95 17.58 26.42
C SER A 282 10.01 18.66 25.85
N SER A 283 10.32 19.96 26.02
CA SER A 283 9.48 21.04 25.49
C SER A 283 9.80 21.36 24.02
N GLU A 284 11.08 21.38 23.65
CA GLU A 284 11.51 21.70 22.27
C GLU A 284 11.08 20.62 21.26
N MET A 285 10.94 19.36 21.69
CA MET A 285 10.57 18.26 20.80
C MET A 285 9.06 18.22 20.47
N GLU A 286 8.20 18.74 21.34
CA GLU A 286 6.76 18.93 21.01
C GLU A 286 6.59 20.06 19.98
N ASP A 287 7.42 21.11 20.07
CA ASP A 287 7.45 22.19 19.08
C ASP A 287 7.94 21.69 17.70
N LEU A 288 8.77 20.65 17.67
CA LEU A 288 9.27 19.98 16.46
C LEU A 288 8.38 18.82 15.97
N LEU A 289 7.15 18.71 16.47
CA LEU A 289 6.14 17.72 16.03
C LEU A 289 6.59 16.25 16.20
N CYS A 290 7.48 16.00 17.18
CA CYS A 290 8.02 14.67 17.43
C CYS A 290 7.13 13.84 18.37
N PHE A 291 7.16 12.52 18.22
CA PHE A 291 6.44 11.61 19.11
C PHE A 291 7.04 11.63 20.52
N LYS A 292 6.25 12.00 21.53
CA LYS A 292 6.51 11.95 22.98
C LYS A 292 7.93 11.51 23.41
N ASN A 293 8.81 12.48 23.70
CA ASN A 293 10.19 12.27 24.17
C ASN A 293 11.09 11.43 23.22
N THR A 294 10.71 11.30 21.95
CA THR A 294 11.55 10.72 20.90
C THR A 294 11.96 11.80 19.90
N GLN A 295 12.95 11.49 19.07
CA GLN A 295 13.37 12.33 17.94
C GLN A 295 12.64 11.96 16.64
N TYR A 296 11.61 11.10 16.69
CA TYR A 296 10.89 10.67 15.49
C TYR A 296 9.66 11.52 15.23
N LEU A 297 9.48 11.92 13.98
CA LEU A 297 8.37 12.76 13.54
C LEU A 297 7.04 12.02 13.64
N ASP A 298 6.06 12.64 14.29
CA ASP A 298 4.74 12.05 14.51
C ASP A 298 3.74 12.54 13.45
N ALA A 299 3.20 11.61 12.66
CA ALA A 299 2.27 11.92 11.59
C ALA A 299 1.01 12.66 12.09
N ASP A 300 0.48 12.28 13.25
CA ASP A 300 -0.72 12.89 13.82
C ASP A 300 -0.47 14.34 14.28
N GLN A 301 0.68 14.61 14.92
CA GLN A 301 1.09 15.96 15.28
C GLN A 301 1.32 16.83 14.06
N VAL A 302 1.98 16.32 13.02
CA VAL A 302 2.16 17.05 11.75
C VAL A 302 0.81 17.41 11.14
N MET A 303 -0.13 16.46 11.11
CA MET A 303 -1.46 16.74 10.56
C MET A 303 -2.25 17.77 11.37
N LYS A 304 -2.17 17.73 12.70
CA LYS A 304 -2.80 18.73 13.59
C LYS A 304 -2.18 20.11 13.40
N TRP A 305 -0.85 20.19 13.39
CA TRP A 305 -0.13 21.44 13.13
C TRP A 305 -0.53 22.03 11.79
N PHE A 306 -0.52 21.22 10.73
CA PHE A 306 -0.86 21.66 9.38
C PHE A 306 -2.30 22.17 9.30
N GLN A 307 -3.24 21.47 9.95
CA GLN A 307 -4.64 21.92 10.02
C GLN A 307 -4.79 23.28 10.71
N ILE A 308 -4.08 23.50 11.82
CA ILE A 308 -4.07 24.79 12.53
C ILE A 308 -3.46 25.89 11.64
N ALA A 309 -2.33 25.60 10.98
CA ALA A 309 -1.64 26.54 10.09
C ALA A 309 -2.53 26.95 8.91
N VAL A 310 -3.16 25.99 8.23
CA VAL A 310 -4.11 26.23 7.14
C VAL A 310 -5.33 27.02 7.61
N THR A 311 -5.86 26.75 8.81
CA THR A 311 -6.99 27.49 9.37
C THR A 311 -6.62 28.96 9.64
N LYS A 312 -5.43 29.22 10.18
CA LYS A 312 -4.91 30.58 10.39
C LYS A 312 -4.72 31.31 9.06
N ALA A 313 -4.16 30.63 8.06
CA ALA A 313 -3.96 31.18 6.71
C ALA A 313 -5.30 31.54 6.06
N TRP A 314 -6.30 30.65 6.12
CA TRP A 314 -7.63 30.90 5.60
C TRP A 314 -8.29 32.12 6.27
N ASN A 315 -8.20 32.27 7.59
CA ASN A 315 -8.74 33.45 8.28
C ASN A 315 -8.13 34.77 7.78
N LYS A 316 -6.90 34.75 7.27
CA LYS A 316 -6.23 35.92 6.70
C LYS A 316 -6.74 36.27 5.30
N ILE A 317 -6.98 35.27 4.44
CA ILE A 317 -7.34 35.47 3.02
C ILE A 317 -8.82 35.28 2.70
N SER A 318 -9.64 34.84 3.67
CA SER A 318 -11.08 34.57 3.47
C SER A 318 -11.82 35.74 2.84
N HIS A 319 -11.44 36.97 3.18
CA HIS A 319 -12.03 38.20 2.62
C HIS A 319 -11.79 38.41 1.11
N LYS A 320 -10.81 37.72 0.51
CA LYS A 320 -10.51 37.81 -0.93
C LYS A 320 -11.44 36.95 -1.78
N TYR A 321 -12.14 35.98 -1.19
CA TYR A 321 -12.93 35.00 -1.93
C TYR A 321 -14.42 35.07 -1.58
N GLU A 322 -15.26 34.74 -2.55
CA GLU A 322 -16.71 34.65 -2.39
C GLU A 322 -17.20 33.22 -2.07
N PHE A 323 -16.34 32.39 -1.48
CA PHE A 323 -16.64 31.03 -1.08
C PHE A 323 -16.12 30.73 0.33
N ASP A 324 -16.68 29.71 0.96
CA ASP A 324 -16.24 29.23 2.27
C ASP A 324 -15.34 28.00 2.13
N LEU A 325 -14.30 27.92 2.96
CA LEU A 325 -13.47 26.73 3.10
C LEU A 325 -13.96 25.88 4.28
N SER A 326 -14.09 24.57 4.07
CA SER A 326 -14.44 23.63 5.14
C SER A 326 -13.57 22.38 5.09
N PHE A 327 -13.21 21.85 6.27
CA PHE A 327 -12.60 20.54 6.41
C PHE A 327 -13.68 19.47 6.20
N SER A 328 -13.44 18.52 5.29
CA SER A 328 -14.45 17.58 4.81
C SER A 328 -14.50 16.28 5.58
N LEU A 329 -13.35 15.77 6.04
CA LEU A 329 -13.23 14.59 6.89
C LEU A 329 -12.53 14.98 8.19
N LEU A 330 -13.14 14.65 9.33
CA LEU A 330 -12.51 14.81 10.65
C LEU A 330 -11.28 13.90 10.80
N ASP A 331 -11.31 12.73 10.16
CA ASP A 331 -10.24 11.71 10.23
C ASP A 331 -9.12 11.92 9.19
N SER A 332 -9.24 12.94 8.33
CA SER A 332 -8.24 13.27 7.30
C SER A 332 -8.09 14.79 7.22
N PRO A 333 -7.23 15.41 8.05
CA PRO A 333 -7.18 16.86 8.19
C PRO A 333 -6.77 17.62 6.92
N GLY A 334 -6.15 16.93 5.95
CA GLY A 334 -5.80 17.48 4.64
C GLY A 334 -6.95 17.54 3.63
N ALA A 335 -8.12 16.96 3.94
CA ALA A 335 -9.24 16.90 3.00
C ALA A 335 -10.10 18.17 3.08
N LEU A 336 -9.88 19.10 2.15
CA LEU A 336 -10.52 20.41 2.10
C LEU A 336 -11.68 20.45 1.08
N LYS A 337 -12.66 21.31 1.37
CA LYS A 337 -13.84 21.51 0.52
C LYS A 337 -14.19 22.99 0.43
N ILE A 338 -14.09 23.51 -0.79
CA ILE A 338 -14.57 24.84 -1.18
C ILE A 338 -16.08 24.76 -1.39
N LYS A 339 -16.83 25.64 -0.74
CA LYS A 339 -18.28 25.76 -0.84
C LYS A 339 -18.65 27.13 -1.40
N PHE A 340 -19.20 27.14 -2.61
CA PHE A 340 -19.68 28.37 -3.23
C PHE A 340 -21.08 28.72 -2.72
N LYS A 341 -21.43 30.02 -2.73
CA LYS A 341 -22.80 30.50 -2.46
C LYS A 341 -23.86 29.89 -3.38
N SER A 342 -23.45 29.41 -4.57
CA SER A 342 -24.30 28.68 -5.52
C SER A 342 -24.68 27.26 -5.06
N GLY A 343 -24.17 26.78 -3.93
CA GLY A 343 -24.35 25.40 -3.45
C GLY A 343 -23.42 24.38 -4.13
N LYS A 344 -22.66 24.79 -5.16
CA LYS A 344 -21.60 23.97 -5.74
C LYS A 344 -20.46 23.81 -4.75
N SER A 345 -19.78 22.67 -4.80
CA SER A 345 -18.60 22.45 -3.97
C SER A 345 -17.52 21.70 -4.71
N ILE A 346 -16.28 22.02 -4.38
CA ILE A 346 -15.08 21.43 -4.96
C ILE A 346 -14.24 20.89 -3.82
N ALA A 347 -13.90 19.60 -3.89
CA ALA A 347 -13.08 18.94 -2.90
C ALA A 347 -11.65 18.81 -3.42
N PHE A 348 -10.68 18.99 -2.55
CA PHE A 348 -9.27 18.80 -2.85
C PHE A 348 -8.53 18.38 -1.57
N ASN A 349 -7.42 17.68 -1.72
CA ASN A 349 -6.57 17.23 -0.62
C ASN A 349 -5.29 18.05 -0.65
N LEU A 350 -4.92 18.62 0.49
CA LEU A 350 -3.65 19.29 0.72
C LEU A 350 -2.91 18.50 1.79
N THR A 351 -1.87 17.77 1.39
CA THR A 351 -1.18 16.82 2.26
C THR A 351 0.25 17.24 2.53
N PRO A 352 0.63 17.50 3.80
CA PRO A 352 2.01 17.80 4.14
C PRO A 352 2.88 16.55 3.95
N VAL A 353 4.05 16.72 3.34
CA VAL A 353 4.99 15.63 3.05
C VAL A 353 6.42 16.01 3.40
N VAL A 354 7.25 15.01 3.71
CA VAL A 354 8.69 15.21 3.90
C VAL A 354 9.45 14.65 2.71
N GLN A 355 10.39 15.42 2.16
CA GLN A 355 11.20 15.00 1.02
C GLN A 355 12.30 14.01 1.45
N TYR A 356 12.52 12.97 0.66
CA TYR A 356 13.65 12.04 0.84
C TYR A 356 14.89 12.54 0.09
N GLU A 357 15.96 12.90 0.82
CA GLU A 357 17.33 13.16 0.32
C GLU A 357 17.38 14.00 -0.99
N ASN A 358 16.64 15.12 -1.05
CA ASN A 358 16.56 16.00 -2.22
C ASN A 358 16.09 15.31 -3.52
N SER A 359 15.30 14.25 -3.40
CA SER A 359 14.69 13.53 -4.51
C SER A 359 13.18 13.79 -4.57
N ASP A 360 12.52 13.43 -5.68
CA ASP A 360 11.06 13.50 -5.78
C ASP A 360 10.32 12.32 -5.12
N VAL A 361 10.96 11.68 -4.13
CA VAL A 361 10.33 10.67 -3.26
C VAL A 361 9.90 11.37 -1.99
N TYR A 362 8.67 11.13 -1.55
CA TYR A 362 8.09 11.84 -0.42
C TYR A 362 7.51 10.86 0.61
N PHE A 363 7.62 11.23 1.89
CA PHE A 363 6.95 10.59 3.00
C PHE A 363 5.58 11.23 3.21
N ILE A 364 4.53 10.41 3.26
CA ILE A 364 3.16 10.86 3.46
C ILE A 364 2.61 10.35 4.80
N SER A 365 2.01 11.27 5.56
CA SER A 365 1.46 11.04 6.90
C SER A 365 0.19 10.18 6.89
N HIS A 366 -0.62 10.35 5.84
CA HIS A 366 -1.88 9.64 5.66
C HIS A 366 -2.12 9.39 4.18
N PHE A 367 -2.34 8.14 3.81
CA PHE A 367 -3.03 7.82 2.57
C PHE A 367 -4.49 7.51 2.92
N PRO A 368 -5.50 7.94 2.13
CA PRO A 368 -6.87 7.46 2.30
C PRO A 368 -6.88 5.94 2.07
N ARG A 369 -6.78 5.18 3.16
CA ARG A 369 -6.74 3.72 3.24
C ARG A 369 -8.07 3.13 2.79
N ASN A 370 -8.29 3.04 1.48
CA ASN A 370 -9.34 2.18 0.95
C ASN A 370 -8.74 0.81 0.64
N CYS A 371 -8.61 0.00 1.70
CA CYS A 371 -8.97 -1.43 1.75
C CYS A 371 -8.20 -2.16 2.86
N LEU A 372 -8.96 -2.65 3.83
CA LEU A 372 -8.80 -3.94 4.52
C LEU A 372 -7.48 -4.15 5.28
N ALA A 373 -7.55 -3.82 6.57
CA ALA A 373 -6.83 -4.41 7.72
C ALA A 373 -5.35 -4.05 7.91
N ALA A 374 -5.10 -3.10 8.82
CA ALA A 374 -4.32 -3.27 10.06
C ALA A 374 -4.11 -1.86 10.65
N ASP A 375 -4.36 -1.69 11.94
CA ASP A 375 -3.96 -0.49 12.66
C ASP A 375 -2.47 -0.25 12.40
N LEU A 376 -2.09 0.99 12.06
CA LEU A 376 -0.68 1.30 11.88
C LEU A 376 0.01 1.01 13.23
N PRO A 377 1.15 0.30 13.27
CA PRO A 377 1.77 -0.08 14.54
C PRO A 377 2.20 1.15 15.36
N SER A 378 2.51 2.27 14.69
CA SER A 378 2.81 3.56 15.32
C SER A 378 2.63 4.73 14.35
N SER A 379 2.21 5.89 14.86
CA SER A 379 2.11 7.17 14.15
C SER A 379 3.46 7.74 13.67
N THR A 380 4.57 7.08 14.00
CA THR A 380 5.93 7.42 13.55
C THR A 380 6.32 6.76 12.22
N HIS A 381 5.49 5.86 11.68
CA HIS A 381 5.74 5.19 10.40
C HIS A 381 5.04 5.94 9.27
N TRP A 382 5.84 6.40 8.32
CA TRP A 382 5.40 7.18 7.18
C TRP A 382 5.45 6.33 5.91
N PHE A 383 4.45 6.45 5.05
CA PHE A 383 4.43 5.73 3.78
C PHE A 383 5.25 6.48 2.73
N LEU A 384 5.96 5.75 1.86
CA LEU A 384 6.65 6.37 0.72
C LEU A 384 5.75 6.47 -0.50
N THR A 385 5.62 7.68 -1.04
CA THR A 385 4.94 7.92 -2.31
C THR A 385 5.92 8.28 -3.42
N PHE A 386 5.68 7.69 -4.58
CA PHE A 386 6.43 7.91 -5.83
C PHE A 386 5.58 8.64 -6.87
N ALA A 387 4.47 9.27 -6.45
CA ALA A 387 3.47 9.84 -7.36
C ALA A 387 4.05 10.90 -8.32
N VAL A 388 5.07 11.67 -7.89
CA VAL A 388 5.75 12.64 -8.77
C VAL A 388 6.56 11.92 -9.86
N TYR A 389 7.28 10.84 -9.52
CA TYR A 389 7.97 10.00 -10.51
C TYR A 389 6.98 9.29 -11.44
N GLU A 390 5.85 8.79 -10.92
CA GLU A 390 4.80 8.18 -11.74
C GLU A 390 4.27 9.18 -12.79
N ARG A 391 3.96 10.42 -12.36
CA ARG A 391 3.53 11.49 -13.26
C ARG A 391 4.60 11.81 -14.32
N ARG A 392 5.86 11.96 -13.93
CA ARG A 392 6.96 12.25 -14.85
C ARG A 392 7.21 11.12 -15.83
N PHE A 393 7.16 9.87 -15.39
CA PHE A 393 7.26 8.70 -16.25
C PHE A 393 6.13 8.69 -17.29
N ILE A 394 4.87 8.86 -16.86
CA ILE A 394 3.73 8.93 -17.79
C ILE A 394 3.94 10.06 -18.80
N GLN A 395 4.31 11.26 -18.36
CA GLN A 395 4.57 12.41 -19.24
C GLN A 395 5.70 12.14 -20.24
N MET A 396 6.77 11.48 -19.80
CA MET A 396 7.90 11.11 -20.65
C MET A 396 7.48 10.08 -21.70
N ILE A 397 6.77 9.03 -21.30
CA ILE A 397 6.24 8.02 -22.22
C ILE A 397 5.26 8.66 -23.20
N SER A 398 4.32 9.50 -22.75
CA SER A 398 3.34 10.16 -23.61
C SER A 398 3.98 10.98 -24.75
N LYS A 399 5.18 11.53 -24.56
CA LYS A 399 5.93 12.22 -25.64
C LYS A 399 6.47 11.28 -26.72
N MET A 400 6.66 10.01 -26.38
CA MET A 400 7.15 8.95 -27.29
C MET A 400 6.03 8.15 -27.95
N LEU A 401 4.80 8.27 -27.46
CA LEU A 401 3.64 7.56 -28.01
C LEU A 401 3.08 8.26 -29.26
N PRO A 402 2.36 7.52 -30.13
CA PRO A 402 1.62 8.11 -31.24
C PRO A 402 0.63 9.19 -30.79
N ALA A 403 0.28 10.10 -31.71
CA ALA A 403 -0.77 11.09 -31.46
C ALA A 403 -2.09 10.38 -31.10
N ASN A 404 -2.78 10.90 -30.07
CA ASN A 404 -4.03 10.32 -29.54
C ASN A 404 -3.89 8.86 -29.07
N ALA A 405 -2.73 8.50 -28.49
CA ALA A 405 -2.51 7.15 -27.98
C ALA A 405 -3.54 6.71 -26.93
N CYS A 406 -3.95 5.44 -26.98
CA CYS A 406 -5.07 4.91 -26.20
C CYS A 406 -4.77 4.57 -24.73
N HIS A 407 -3.52 4.73 -24.26
CA HIS A 407 -3.09 4.37 -22.90
C HIS A 407 -3.95 4.97 -21.77
N VAL A 408 -4.17 6.28 -21.77
CA VAL A 408 -5.02 6.96 -20.78
C VAL A 408 -6.47 6.47 -20.90
N SER A 409 -6.97 6.30 -22.12
CA SER A 409 -8.32 5.81 -22.38
C SER A 409 -8.54 4.39 -21.83
N CYS A 410 -7.56 3.51 -21.94
CA CYS A 410 -7.62 2.16 -21.37
C CYS A 410 -7.76 2.21 -19.85
N LEU A 411 -6.92 3.01 -19.17
CA LEU A 411 -6.97 3.15 -17.71
C LEU A 411 -8.27 3.81 -17.25
N GLN A 412 -8.79 4.78 -18.00
CA GLN A 412 -10.06 5.44 -17.71
C GLN A 412 -11.24 4.45 -17.81
N ILE A 413 -11.33 3.67 -18.89
CA ILE A 413 -12.38 2.66 -19.06
C ILE A 413 -12.29 1.62 -17.96
N LEU A 414 -11.08 1.09 -17.67
CA LEU A 414 -10.89 0.09 -16.63
C LEU A 414 -11.26 0.61 -15.23
N SER A 415 -10.84 1.85 -14.90
CA SER A 415 -11.18 2.51 -13.63
C SER A 415 -12.69 2.78 -13.49
N PHE A 416 -13.37 3.05 -14.60
CA PHE A 416 -14.83 3.19 -14.64
C PHE A 416 -15.50 1.84 -14.37
N LEU A 417 -15.12 0.79 -15.09
CA LEU A 417 -15.69 -0.56 -14.96
C LEU A 417 -15.49 -1.09 -13.54
N HIS A 418 -14.26 -1.05 -13.03
CA HIS A 418 -13.94 -1.46 -11.67
C HIS A 418 -14.78 -0.68 -10.64
N GLY A 419 -14.93 0.62 -10.89
CA GLY A 419 -15.72 1.49 -10.05
C GLY A 419 -17.19 1.15 -9.98
N LYS A 420 -17.79 0.87 -11.14
CA LYS A 420 -19.19 0.48 -11.24
C LYS A 420 -19.43 -0.88 -10.63
N GLN A 421 -18.53 -1.83 -10.88
CA GLN A 421 -18.61 -3.14 -10.23
C GLN A 421 -18.56 -2.99 -8.69
N CYS A 422 -17.64 -2.17 -8.16
CA CYS A 422 -17.58 -1.92 -6.72
C CYS A 422 -18.86 -1.26 -6.16
N SER A 423 -19.58 -0.47 -6.96
CA SER A 423 -20.88 0.08 -6.55
C SER A 423 -21.99 -0.97 -6.51
N LEU A 424 -21.87 -2.05 -7.28
CA LEU A 424 -22.85 -3.13 -7.34
C LEU A 424 -22.59 -4.23 -6.30
N THR A 425 -21.33 -4.64 -6.13
CA THR A 425 -20.95 -5.80 -5.30
C THR A 425 -20.18 -5.43 -4.03
N GLY A 426 -20.02 -4.13 -3.79
CA GLY A 426 -19.27 -3.59 -2.67
C GLY A 426 -17.76 -3.50 -2.95
N PRO A 427 -16.96 -3.07 -1.95
CA PRO A 427 -15.55 -2.80 -2.16
C PRO A 427 -14.76 -4.07 -2.51
N SER A 428 -13.94 -3.96 -3.56
CA SER A 428 -12.95 -4.94 -4.00
C SER A 428 -11.61 -4.72 -3.29
N GLY A 429 -10.77 -5.74 -3.19
CA GLY A 429 -9.37 -5.58 -2.80
C GLY A 429 -8.51 -4.89 -3.88
N LEU A 430 -9.04 -4.75 -5.10
CA LEU A 430 -8.41 -3.93 -6.14
C LEU A 430 -8.63 -2.44 -5.91
N THR A 431 -7.62 -1.64 -6.21
CA THR A 431 -7.67 -0.17 -6.15
C THR A 431 -7.30 0.40 -7.52
N ASN A 432 -7.61 1.68 -7.76
CA ASN A 432 -7.17 2.34 -8.99
C ASN A 432 -5.63 2.41 -9.09
N TYR A 433 -4.93 2.36 -7.95
CA TYR A 433 -3.48 2.30 -7.94
C TYR A 433 -2.98 0.99 -8.57
N HIS A 434 -3.59 -0.15 -8.26
CA HIS A 434 -3.26 -1.42 -8.92
C HIS A 434 -3.48 -1.35 -10.45
N LEU A 435 -4.58 -0.75 -10.89
CA LEU A 435 -4.88 -0.58 -12.32
C LEU A 435 -3.84 0.32 -13.01
N LYS A 436 -3.40 1.37 -12.33
CA LYS A 436 -2.34 2.26 -12.80
C LYS A 436 -1.01 1.51 -12.88
N THR A 437 -0.65 0.73 -11.86
CA THR A 437 0.59 -0.08 -11.85
C THR A 437 0.63 -1.06 -13.02
N VAL A 438 -0.49 -1.71 -13.34
CA VAL A 438 -0.62 -2.56 -14.54
C VAL A 438 -0.37 -1.76 -15.83
N LEU A 439 -0.92 -0.54 -15.95
CA LEU A 439 -0.63 0.32 -17.10
C LEU A 439 0.86 0.64 -17.20
N LEU A 440 1.50 1.02 -16.09
CA LEU A 440 2.91 1.42 -16.07
C LEU A 440 3.83 0.28 -16.55
N HIS A 441 3.59 -0.94 -16.07
CA HIS A 441 4.33 -2.12 -16.52
C HIS A 441 4.12 -2.39 -18.02
N LEU A 442 2.88 -2.31 -18.51
CA LEU A 442 2.62 -2.48 -19.94
C LEU A 442 3.23 -1.36 -20.80
N LEU A 443 3.27 -0.11 -20.32
CA LEU A 443 3.92 1.00 -21.01
C LEU A 443 5.43 0.79 -21.13
N GLN A 444 6.05 0.09 -20.16
CA GLN A 444 7.46 -0.23 -20.18
C GLN A 444 7.79 -1.41 -21.09
N THR A 445 6.91 -2.41 -21.19
CA THR A 445 7.19 -3.64 -21.96
C THR A 445 6.73 -3.58 -23.41
N ARG A 446 5.69 -2.79 -23.73
CA ARG A 446 5.12 -2.72 -25.08
C ARG A 446 5.78 -1.62 -25.94
N PRO A 447 5.99 -1.85 -27.25
CA PRO A 447 6.43 -0.81 -28.17
C PRO A 447 5.49 0.40 -28.19
N SER A 448 5.99 1.59 -28.54
CA SER A 448 5.16 2.80 -28.60
C SER A 448 4.03 2.71 -29.63
N GLN A 449 4.26 2.09 -30.78
CA GLN A 449 3.28 1.92 -31.87
C GLN A 449 2.06 1.09 -31.45
N ASP A 450 2.24 0.22 -30.45
CA ASP A 450 1.22 -0.65 -29.91
C ASP A 450 0.13 0.11 -29.15
N TRP A 451 0.37 1.39 -28.83
CA TRP A 451 -0.57 2.28 -28.15
C TRP A 451 -1.35 3.20 -29.10
N ALA A 452 -1.28 2.97 -30.42
CA ALA A 452 -2.06 3.72 -31.39
C ALA A 452 -3.57 3.71 -31.04
N PRO A 453 -4.34 4.77 -31.35
CA PRO A 453 -5.76 4.86 -31.03
C PRO A 453 -6.58 3.68 -31.57
N GLU A 454 -6.15 3.08 -32.68
CA GLU A 454 -6.81 1.94 -33.29
C GLU A 454 -6.72 0.65 -32.46
N LYS A 455 -5.77 0.58 -31.53
CA LYS A 455 -5.47 -0.59 -30.70
C LYS A 455 -6.17 -0.55 -29.33
N LEU A 456 -7.07 0.42 -29.08
CA LEU A 456 -7.77 0.61 -27.80
C LEU A 456 -8.35 -0.70 -27.23
N GLU A 457 -9.07 -1.46 -28.05
CA GLU A 457 -9.69 -2.73 -27.63
C GLU A 457 -8.63 -3.76 -27.21
N ALA A 458 -7.61 -3.98 -28.05
CA ALA A 458 -6.53 -4.91 -27.77
C ALA A 458 -5.75 -4.52 -26.51
N ARG A 459 -5.45 -3.23 -26.33
CA ARG A 459 -4.73 -2.72 -25.15
C ARG A 459 -5.54 -2.84 -23.87
N LEU A 460 -6.85 -2.60 -23.92
CA LEU A 460 -7.73 -2.83 -22.78
C LEU A 460 -7.81 -4.32 -22.40
N GLN A 461 -7.87 -5.22 -23.40
CA GLN A 461 -7.78 -6.66 -23.16
C GLN A 461 -6.43 -7.06 -22.55
N ASP A 462 -5.33 -6.50 -23.03
CA ASP A 462 -4.00 -6.77 -22.46
C ASP A 462 -3.92 -6.36 -21.00
N MET A 463 -4.45 -5.18 -20.63
CA MET A 463 -4.53 -4.74 -19.23
C MET A 463 -5.33 -5.72 -18.36
N LEU A 464 -6.48 -6.19 -18.85
CA LEU A 464 -7.32 -7.13 -18.11
C LEU A 464 -6.65 -8.50 -17.96
N LYS A 465 -6.04 -9.04 -19.03
CA LYS A 465 -5.31 -10.32 -18.98
C LYS A 465 -4.09 -10.24 -18.07
N PHE A 466 -3.36 -9.14 -18.12
CA PHE A 466 -2.22 -8.91 -17.23
C PHE A 466 -2.67 -8.86 -15.77
N LEU A 467 -3.75 -8.14 -15.48
CA LEU A 467 -4.33 -8.08 -14.14
C LEU A 467 -4.81 -9.46 -13.67
N GLU A 468 -5.42 -10.27 -14.56
CA GLU A 468 -5.82 -11.64 -14.26
C GLU A 468 -4.61 -12.53 -13.93
N LYS A 469 -3.52 -12.45 -14.71
CA LYS A 469 -2.25 -13.14 -14.42
C LYS A 469 -1.72 -12.75 -13.04
N CYS A 470 -1.64 -11.45 -12.76
CA CYS A 470 -1.21 -10.95 -11.45
C CYS A 470 -2.08 -11.44 -10.29
N LEU A 471 -3.40 -11.49 -10.47
CA LEU A 471 -4.32 -12.02 -9.45
C LEU A 471 -4.08 -13.51 -9.24
N HIS A 472 -3.96 -14.30 -10.30
CA HIS A 472 -3.72 -15.74 -10.22
C HIS A 472 -2.41 -16.07 -9.48
N GLU A 473 -1.34 -15.34 -9.81
CA GLU A 473 -0.03 -15.46 -9.16
C GLU A 473 0.03 -14.79 -7.79
N LYS A 474 -0.97 -13.97 -7.43
CA LYS A 474 -0.99 -13.09 -6.25
C LYS A 474 0.23 -12.17 -6.19
N LYS A 475 0.69 -11.74 -7.36
CA LYS A 475 1.91 -10.93 -7.54
C LYS A 475 1.64 -9.75 -8.46
N LEU A 476 1.76 -8.55 -7.93
CA LEU A 476 1.82 -7.31 -8.69
C LEU A 476 2.91 -6.44 -8.04
N TYR A 477 4.07 -6.35 -8.68
CA TYR A 477 5.16 -5.55 -8.14
C TYR A 477 4.90 -4.06 -8.32
N HIS A 478 5.30 -3.26 -7.32
CA HIS A 478 5.34 -1.81 -7.42
C HIS A 478 6.23 -1.41 -8.60
N PHE A 479 5.79 -0.43 -9.40
CA PHE A 479 6.47 -0.13 -10.66
C PHE A 479 7.92 0.36 -10.47
N PHE A 480 8.20 1.18 -9.45
CA PHE A 480 9.52 1.76 -9.23
C PHE A 480 10.43 1.00 -8.26
N ILE A 481 9.88 0.24 -7.30
CA ILE A 481 10.67 -0.32 -6.20
C ILE A 481 11.19 -1.67 -6.64
N GLY A 482 12.51 -1.80 -6.63
CA GLY A 482 13.20 -2.90 -7.27
C GLY A 482 12.77 -2.92 -8.71
N ASN A 483 13.10 -1.93 -9.54
CA ASN A 483 12.92 -2.01 -11.00
C ASN A 483 14.15 -1.38 -11.64
N GLY A 484 15.10 -2.23 -12.03
CA GLY A 484 16.35 -1.79 -12.66
C GLY A 484 16.19 -1.27 -14.09
N LYS A 485 15.00 -1.37 -14.68
CA LYS A 485 14.70 -0.91 -16.04
C LYS A 485 14.06 0.49 -16.06
N VAL A 486 13.93 1.17 -14.92
CA VAL A 486 13.45 2.56 -14.86
C VAL A 486 14.41 3.46 -15.64
N PRO A 487 13.93 4.31 -16.57
CA PRO A 487 14.79 5.16 -17.38
C PRO A 487 15.65 6.11 -16.53
N ALA A 488 16.95 6.19 -16.85
CA ALA A 488 17.92 6.99 -16.09
C ALA A 488 17.61 8.49 -16.13
N GLU A 489 16.94 8.96 -17.19
CA GLU A 489 16.51 10.34 -17.39
C GLU A 489 15.56 10.84 -16.30
N LEU A 490 14.91 9.93 -15.56
CA LEU A 490 14.04 10.29 -14.45
C LEU A 490 14.82 10.70 -13.18
N GLY A 491 16.11 10.37 -13.07
CA GLY A 491 16.89 10.65 -11.86
C GLY A 491 16.40 9.89 -10.62
N PHE A 492 15.73 8.76 -10.82
CA PHE A 492 15.13 7.98 -9.73
C PHE A 492 16.20 7.38 -8.79
N PRO A 493 16.07 7.42 -7.45
CA PRO A 493 17.15 7.04 -6.54
C PRO A 493 17.53 5.55 -6.65
N ILE A 494 18.84 5.29 -6.74
CA ILE A 494 19.40 3.95 -6.97
C ILE A 494 19.05 2.98 -5.83
N ILE A 495 18.93 3.47 -4.60
CA ILE A 495 18.57 2.67 -3.42
C ILE A 495 17.22 1.95 -3.63
N PHE A 496 16.23 2.65 -4.19
CA PHE A 496 14.93 2.05 -4.49
C PHE A 496 14.97 1.18 -5.75
N GLN A 497 15.82 1.49 -6.74
CA GLN A 497 15.98 0.64 -7.93
C GLN A 497 16.56 -0.73 -7.61
N ARG A 498 17.47 -0.80 -6.62
CA ARG A 498 18.16 -2.03 -6.19
C ARG A 498 17.45 -2.75 -5.03
N ALA A 499 16.37 -2.17 -4.51
CA ALA A 499 15.58 -2.77 -3.46
C ALA A 499 14.96 -4.11 -3.90
N GLU A 500 14.58 -4.93 -2.92
CA GLU A 500 13.72 -6.08 -3.19
C GLU A 500 12.38 -5.61 -3.80
N PRO A 501 11.89 -6.22 -4.90
CA PRO A 501 10.63 -5.83 -5.53
C PRO A 501 9.44 -5.90 -4.56
N LEU A 502 8.76 -4.77 -4.36
CA LEU A 502 7.62 -4.68 -3.45
C LEU A 502 6.36 -5.27 -4.07
N ASN A 503 5.83 -6.38 -3.53
CA ASN A 503 4.57 -6.98 -4.02
C ASN A 503 3.33 -6.29 -3.42
N LEU A 504 2.59 -5.53 -4.23
CA LEU A 504 1.32 -4.88 -3.86
C LEU A 504 0.20 -5.88 -3.55
N PHE A 505 0.28 -7.12 -4.05
CA PHE A 505 -0.70 -8.19 -3.80
C PHE A 505 -0.34 -9.07 -2.60
N ARG A 506 0.65 -8.69 -1.80
CA ARG A 506 0.97 -9.36 -0.53
C ARG A 506 -0.28 -9.58 0.36
N PRO A 507 -1.23 -8.62 0.51
CA PRO A 507 -2.45 -8.86 1.27
C PRO A 507 -3.31 -10.03 0.74
N PHE A 508 -3.24 -10.36 -0.55
CA PHE A 508 -3.96 -11.50 -1.14
C PHE A 508 -3.28 -12.85 -0.85
N VAL A 509 -2.00 -12.83 -0.49
CA VAL A 509 -1.28 -13.99 0.03
C VAL A 509 -1.69 -14.25 1.47
N LEU A 510 -1.77 -13.19 2.29
CA LEU A 510 -2.06 -13.27 3.72
C LEU A 510 -3.55 -13.49 4.02
N HIS A 511 -4.46 -12.87 3.26
CA HIS A 511 -5.89 -12.88 3.53
C HIS A 511 -6.70 -13.54 2.42
N ARG A 512 -7.04 -14.82 2.62
CA ARG A 512 -7.77 -15.63 1.64
C ARG A 512 -9.16 -15.09 1.29
N ASP A 513 -9.88 -14.51 2.26
CA ASP A 513 -11.22 -13.98 2.02
C ASP A 513 -11.22 -12.73 1.14
N VAL A 514 -10.25 -11.83 1.39
CA VAL A 514 -10.03 -10.64 0.57
C VAL A 514 -9.67 -11.03 -0.85
N TYR A 515 -8.77 -12.00 -1.00
CA TYR A 515 -8.39 -12.53 -2.31
C TYR A 515 -9.59 -13.12 -3.08
N ARG A 516 -10.35 -14.02 -2.43
CA ARG A 516 -11.51 -14.67 -3.05
C ARG A 516 -12.55 -13.64 -3.50
N LYS A 517 -12.94 -12.72 -2.62
CA LYS A 517 -13.87 -11.64 -2.96
C LYS A 517 -13.38 -10.79 -4.14
N THR A 518 -12.08 -10.50 -4.17
CA THR A 518 -11.45 -9.72 -5.22
C THR A 518 -11.49 -10.43 -6.57
N ILE A 519 -11.17 -11.72 -6.59
CA ILE A 519 -11.25 -12.56 -7.79
C ILE A 519 -12.70 -12.66 -8.29
N ASP A 520 -13.65 -12.91 -7.41
CA ASP A 520 -15.05 -13.03 -7.79
C ASP A 520 -15.55 -11.71 -8.41
N THR A 521 -15.24 -10.59 -7.76
CA THR A 521 -15.58 -9.24 -8.24
C THR A 521 -14.93 -8.94 -9.59
N PHE A 522 -13.67 -9.35 -9.80
CA PHE A 522 -12.97 -9.15 -11.08
C PHE A 522 -13.61 -9.95 -12.21
N HIS A 523 -13.92 -11.23 -12.00
CA HIS A 523 -14.56 -12.07 -13.01
C HIS A 523 -16.00 -11.63 -13.31
N GLU A 524 -16.73 -11.14 -12.31
CA GLU A 524 -18.04 -10.53 -12.53
C GLU A 524 -17.94 -9.25 -13.35
N MET A 525 -16.97 -8.38 -13.07
CA MET A 525 -16.71 -7.19 -13.89
C MET A 525 -16.44 -7.58 -15.35
N LEU A 526 -15.61 -8.60 -15.58
CA LEU A 526 -15.33 -9.11 -16.93
C LEU A 526 -16.62 -9.57 -17.63
N ARG A 527 -17.41 -10.45 -16.99
CA ARG A 527 -18.69 -10.93 -17.54
C ARG A 527 -19.67 -9.80 -17.85
N ASN A 528 -19.70 -8.78 -16.99
CA ASN A 528 -20.64 -7.66 -17.10
C ASN A 528 -20.12 -6.53 -18.00
N THR A 529 -18.89 -6.60 -18.53
CA THR A 529 -18.24 -5.48 -19.23
C THR A 529 -19.09 -4.94 -20.39
N SER A 530 -19.60 -5.80 -21.26
CA SER A 530 -20.46 -5.36 -22.38
C SER A 530 -21.79 -4.76 -21.90
N ALA A 531 -22.39 -5.28 -20.84
CA ALA A 531 -23.66 -4.77 -20.30
C ALA A 531 -23.46 -3.41 -19.61
N LEU A 532 -22.39 -3.27 -18.83
CA LEU A 532 -22.04 -2.02 -18.16
C LEU A 532 -21.70 -0.90 -19.15
N ILE A 533 -21.10 -1.23 -20.29
CA ILE A 533 -20.81 -0.25 -21.33
C ILE A 533 -22.10 0.12 -22.08
N SER A 534 -22.94 -0.86 -22.44
CA SER A 534 -24.15 -0.61 -23.23
C SER A 534 -25.26 0.11 -22.47
N GLU A 535 -25.49 -0.20 -21.19
CA GLU A 535 -26.49 0.47 -20.33
C GLU A 535 -26.24 1.99 -20.30
N TYR A 536 -24.98 2.39 -20.20
CA TYR A 536 -24.58 3.79 -20.15
C TYR A 536 -24.51 4.45 -21.52
N MET A 537 -24.79 3.74 -22.60
CA MET A 537 -25.07 4.34 -23.91
C MET A 537 -26.56 4.68 -24.09
N VAL A 538 -27.47 4.03 -23.36
CA VAL A 538 -28.94 4.18 -23.52
C VAL A 538 -29.54 5.26 -22.63
N HIS A 539 -29.00 5.50 -21.43
CA HIS A 539 -29.52 6.53 -20.52
C HIS A 539 -29.01 7.95 -20.85
N ILE A 540 -29.69 8.62 -21.78
CA ILE A 540 -29.63 10.07 -21.99
C ILE A 540 -30.91 10.69 -21.39
N PRO A 541 -30.85 11.43 -20.27
CA PRO A 541 -31.90 12.39 -19.98
C PRO A 541 -31.76 13.55 -20.96
N HIS A 542 -32.75 13.74 -21.84
CA HIS A 542 -32.90 14.97 -22.61
C HIS A 542 -33.03 16.14 -21.62
N VAL A 543 -31.97 16.94 -21.48
CA VAL A 543 -32.10 18.26 -20.85
C VAL A 543 -33.01 19.08 -21.75
N HIS A 544 -34.24 19.32 -21.29
CA HIS A 544 -35.18 20.24 -21.92
C HIS A 544 -34.57 21.65 -21.92
N THR A 545 -34.05 22.09 -23.06
CA THR A 545 -33.92 23.51 -23.36
C THR A 545 -35.31 24.05 -23.66
N ASN A 546 -35.97 24.61 -22.64
CA ASN A 546 -37.14 25.46 -22.88
C ASN A 546 -36.67 26.68 -23.67
N GLY A 547 -36.98 26.68 -24.97
CA GLY A 547 -36.82 27.84 -25.84
C GLY A 547 -37.83 28.91 -25.43
N ILE A 548 -37.32 30.04 -24.94
CA ILE A 548 -38.08 31.28 -24.86
C ILE A 548 -38.18 31.81 -26.30
N GLN A 549 -39.33 31.61 -26.94
CA GLN A 549 -39.71 32.36 -28.13
C GLN A 549 -39.90 33.83 -27.73
N LYS A 550 -38.99 34.69 -28.19
CA LYS A 550 -39.29 36.10 -28.42
C LYS A 550 -39.90 36.19 -29.81
N GLU A 551 -41.22 36.35 -29.89
CA GLU A 551 -41.89 36.83 -31.10
C GLU A 551 -41.79 38.36 -31.12
N SER A 552 -41.30 38.86 -32.25
CA SER A 552 -41.38 40.24 -32.68
C SER A 552 -42.61 40.43 -33.55
N VAL A 553 -43.63 41.13 -33.05
CA VAL A 553 -44.42 42.17 -33.74
C VAL A 553 -44.92 43.14 -32.68
#